data_AF-A0A2M7N9C5-F1
#
_entry.id   AF-A0A2M7N9C5-F1
#
_cell.length_a   1.000
_cell.length_b   1.000
_cell.length_c   1.000
_cell.angle_alpha   90.00
_cell.angle_beta   90.00
_cell.angle_gamma   90.00
#
_symmetry.space_group_name_H-M   'P 1'
#
loop_
_entity.id
_entity.type
_entity.pdbx_description
1 polymer ?
#
loop_
_entity_poly.entity_id
_entity_poly.type
_entity_poly.pdbx_seq_one_letter_code
_entity_poly.pdbx_strand_id
1 'polypeptide(L)'
;LNNELFPAEIANIIKEQYVNKKKLSYSSRIKISDSINKYLNIKIPKRLEDFPINASVELINGMKVKIIEQKRTRFLCRCLNDNKMYFVQKKIEVVKQHS
;
A
#
# COMPACT_ATOMS: atom_id res chain seq x y z
N LEU A 1 16.08 -12.10 21.60
CA LEU A 1 15.01 -12.28 20.57
C LEU A 1 15.30 -13.57 19.83
N ASN A 2 14.58 -14.63 20.19
CA ASN A 2 14.68 -15.96 19.56
C ASN A 2 14.05 -15.90 18.16
N ASN A 3 14.75 -16.45 17.16
CA ASN A 3 14.26 -16.56 15.79
C ASN A 3 13.13 -17.61 15.64
N GLU A 4 12.79 -18.32 16.71
CA GLU A 4 11.73 -19.35 16.73
C GLU A 4 10.33 -18.74 16.93
N LEU A 5 10.23 -17.56 17.56
CA LEU A 5 8.94 -16.91 17.88
C LEU A 5 8.52 -15.87 16.84
N PHE A 6 9.46 -15.33 16.07
CA PHE A 6 9.20 -14.35 15.04
C PHE A 6 10.00 -14.67 13.78
N PRO A 7 9.40 -14.54 12.58
CA PRO A 7 10.13 -14.54 11.33
C PRO A 7 11.33 -13.59 11.38
N ALA A 8 12.46 -14.00 10.80
CA ALA A 8 13.73 -13.27 10.88
C ALA A 8 13.61 -11.79 10.48
N GLU A 9 12.74 -11.49 9.51
CA GLU A 9 12.43 -10.12 9.06
C GLU A 9 11.90 -9.26 10.21
N ILE A 10 10.90 -9.75 10.95
CA ILE A 10 10.28 -9.04 12.08
C ILE A 10 11.26 -8.96 13.26
N ALA A 11 11.98 -10.06 13.54
CA ALA A 11 12.95 -10.10 14.63
C ALA A 11 14.09 -9.08 14.45
N ASN A 12 14.60 -8.94 13.23
CA ASN A 12 15.66 -7.97 12.91
C ASN A 12 15.19 -6.53 13.07
N ILE A 13 13.97 -6.23 12.61
CA ILE A 13 13.35 -4.92 12.79
C ILE A 13 13.21 -4.56 14.27
N ILE A 14 12.71 -5.49 15.10
CA ILE A 14 12.53 -5.26 16.53
C ILE A 14 13.89 -5.03 17.20
N LYS A 15 14.93 -5.80 16.82
CA LYS A 15 16.30 -5.56 17.29
C LYS A 15 16.78 -4.16 16.92
N GLU A 16 16.64 -3.74 15.67
CA GLU A 16 17.06 -2.40 15.24
C GLU A 16 16.31 -1.27 15.96
N GLN A 17 15.02 -1.46 16.25
CA GLN A 17 14.18 -0.46 16.90
C GLN A 17 14.45 -0.34 18.40
N TYR A 18 14.44 -1.47 19.11
CA TYR A 18 14.44 -1.50 20.57
C TYR A 18 15.84 -1.62 21.16
N VAL A 19 16.76 -2.31 20.48
CA VAL A 19 18.14 -2.46 20.96
C VAL A 19 18.98 -1.26 20.54
N ASN A 20 18.87 -0.82 19.28
CA ASN A 20 19.70 0.28 18.76
C ASN A 20 19.06 1.67 18.91
N LYS A 21 17.86 1.77 19.53
CA LYS A 21 17.10 3.03 19.76
C LYS A 21 16.98 3.93 18.52
N LYS A 22 17.05 3.37 17.32
CA LYS A 22 17.07 4.15 16.09
C LYS A 22 15.64 4.49 15.69
N LYS A 23 15.31 5.78 15.58
CA LYS A 23 14.01 6.20 15.02
C LYS A 23 13.89 5.68 13.60
N LEU A 24 12.86 4.86 13.39
CA LEU A 24 12.48 4.34 12.08
C LEU A 24 12.03 5.48 11.17
N SER A 25 12.60 5.52 9.96
CA SER A 25 12.09 6.35 8.87
C SER A 25 10.67 5.92 8.48
N TYR A 26 9.92 6.80 7.84
CA TYR A 26 8.56 6.50 7.38
C TYR A 26 8.52 5.30 6.40
N SER A 27 9.53 5.18 5.52
CA SER A 27 9.64 4.06 4.59
C SER A 27 9.88 2.73 5.30
N SER A 28 10.70 2.72 6.36
CA SER A 28 10.91 1.53 7.18
C SER A 28 9.63 1.12 7.92
N ARG A 29 8.86 2.07 8.47
CA ARG A 29 7.56 1.77 9.11
C ARG A 29 6.56 1.12 8.16
N ILE A 30 6.50 1.58 6.91
CA ILE A 30 5.63 0.96 5.88
C ILE A 30 6.06 -0.48 5.62
N LYS A 31 7.36 -0.74 5.42
CA LYS A 31 7.87 -2.11 5.19
C LYS A 31 7.50 -3.05 6.34
N ILE A 32 7.55 -2.54 7.56
CA ILE A 32 7.23 -3.31 8.76
C ILE A 32 5.74 -3.63 8.82
N SER A 33 4.89 -2.62 8.60
CA SER A 33 3.45 -2.82 8.50
C SER A 33 3.13 -3.87 7.44
N ASP A 34 3.71 -3.74 6.24
CA ASP A 34 3.52 -4.68 5.14
C ASP A 34 4.00 -6.10 5.51
N SER A 35 5.15 -6.26 6.19
CA SER A 35 5.64 -7.56 6.65
C SER A 35 4.79 -8.16 7.77
N ILE A 36 4.31 -7.37 8.73
CA ILE A 36 3.46 -7.84 9.84
C ILE A 36 2.09 -8.27 9.31
N ASN A 37 1.51 -7.50 8.39
CA ASN A 37 0.19 -7.80 7.82
C ASN A 37 0.16 -9.15 7.08
N LYS A 38 1.30 -9.65 6.58
CA LYS A 38 1.40 -11.01 6.01
C LYS A 38 1.08 -12.11 7.01
N TYR A 39 1.38 -11.91 8.30
CA TYR A 39 1.22 -12.92 9.35
C TYR A 39 -0.08 -12.77 10.15
N LEU A 40 -0.68 -11.58 10.16
CA LEU A 40 -1.89 -11.33 10.94
C LEU A 40 -3.19 -11.85 10.30
N ASN A 41 -3.11 -12.51 9.14
CA ASN A 41 -4.29 -12.88 8.32
C ASN A 41 -5.23 -11.69 8.07
N ILE A 42 -4.72 -10.47 8.23
CA ILE A 42 -5.42 -9.23 7.95
C ILE A 42 -5.40 -9.11 6.43
N LYS A 43 -6.57 -8.95 5.82
CA LYS A 43 -6.66 -8.60 4.41
C LYS A 43 -5.89 -7.29 4.20
N ILE A 44 -4.70 -7.40 3.62
CA ILE A 44 -3.92 -6.23 3.21
C ILE A 44 -4.80 -5.46 2.22
N PRO A 45 -5.10 -4.17 2.48
CA PRO A 45 -5.89 -3.38 1.55
C PRO A 45 -5.14 -3.33 0.22
N LYS A 46 -5.84 -3.67 -0.87
CA LYS A 46 -5.26 -3.57 -2.20
C LYS A 46 -4.93 -2.11 -2.49
N ARG A 47 -3.77 -1.86 -3.06
CA ARG A 47 -3.32 -0.54 -3.47
C ARG A 47 -3.61 -0.33 -4.94
N LEU A 48 -3.66 0.92 -5.37
CA LEU A 48 -3.89 1.26 -6.78
C LEU A 48 -2.85 0.62 -7.72
N GLU A 49 -1.61 0.45 -7.26
CA GLU A 49 -0.54 -0.23 -8.01
C GLU A 49 -0.75 -1.73 -8.24
N ASP A 50 -1.71 -2.35 -7.53
CA ASP A 50 -2.03 -3.77 -7.68
C ASP A 50 -3.03 -4.03 -8.83
N PHE A 51 -3.54 -2.98 -9.50
CA PHE A 51 -4.54 -3.08 -10.56
C PHE A 51 -3.97 -2.75 -11.93
N PRO A 52 -4.43 -3.45 -12.99
CA PRO A 52 -3.95 -3.20 -14.34
C PRO A 52 -4.43 -1.84 -14.88
N ILE A 53 -3.72 -1.33 -15.88
CA ILE A 53 -4.21 -0.21 -16.69
C ILE A 53 -5.59 -0.54 -17.26
N ASN A 54 -6.45 0.45 -17.37
CA ASN A 54 -7.87 0.37 -17.71
C ASN A 54 -8.80 -0.21 -16.65
N ALA A 55 -8.31 -0.67 -15.49
CA ALA A 55 -9.18 -1.08 -14.40
C ALA A 55 -9.98 0.11 -13.85
N SER A 56 -11.24 -0.15 -13.49
CA SER A 56 -12.10 0.79 -12.77
C SER A 56 -12.14 0.42 -11.29
N VAL A 57 -11.80 1.36 -10.42
CA VAL A 57 -11.66 1.14 -8.98
C VAL A 57 -12.26 2.28 -8.17
N GLU A 58 -12.69 1.98 -6.95
CA GLU A 58 -13.13 2.95 -5.95
C GLU A 58 -12.03 3.08 -4.89
N LEU A 59 -11.55 4.30 -4.71
CA LEU A 59 -10.50 4.66 -3.75
C LEU A 59 -11.10 4.86 -2.35
N ILE A 60 -10.26 4.80 -1.31
CA ILE A 60 -10.70 5.00 0.09
C ILE A 60 -11.37 6.35 0.36
N ASN A 61 -11.11 7.37 -0.45
CA ASN A 61 -11.75 8.67 -0.37
C ASN A 61 -13.11 8.73 -1.11
N GLY A 62 -13.64 7.59 -1.58
CA GLY A 62 -14.91 7.49 -2.32
C GLY A 62 -14.81 7.86 -3.80
N MET A 63 -13.63 8.25 -4.31
CA MET A 63 -13.47 8.55 -5.73
C MET A 63 -13.49 7.27 -6.56
N LYS A 64 -14.36 7.21 -7.56
CA LYS A 64 -14.39 6.14 -8.57
C LYS A 64 -13.56 6.58 -9.77
N VAL A 65 -12.55 5.80 -10.13
CA VAL A 65 -11.61 6.18 -11.18
C VAL A 65 -11.31 5.02 -12.12
N LYS A 66 -11.00 5.33 -13.38
CA LYS A 66 -10.40 4.40 -14.35
C LYS A 66 -8.91 4.69 -14.48
N ILE A 67 -8.06 3.68 -14.34
CA ILE A 67 -6.61 3.80 -14.49
C ILE A 67 -6.28 3.97 -15.97
N ILE A 68 -5.55 5.04 -16.34
CA ILE A 68 -5.22 5.34 -17.74
C ILE A 68 -3.75 5.06 -18.03
N GLU A 69 -2.85 5.52 -17.18
CA GLU A 69 -1.41 5.26 -17.32
C GLU A 69 -0.69 5.31 -15.98
N GLN A 70 0.44 4.59 -15.89
CA GLN A 70 1.35 4.66 -14.74
C GLN A 70 2.47 5.67 -15.01
N LYS A 71 2.67 6.60 -14.08
CA LYS A 71 3.87 7.43 -13.96
C LYS A 71 4.69 6.96 -12.76
N ARG A 72 5.94 7.43 -12.63
CA ARG A 72 6.91 7.04 -11.58
C ARG A 72 6.27 6.76 -10.21
N THR A 73 5.58 7.74 -9.61
CA THR A 73 5.02 7.64 -8.25
C THR A 73 3.50 7.73 -8.20
N ARG A 74 2.84 7.91 -9.36
CA ARG A 74 1.41 8.20 -9.46
C ARG A 74 0.81 7.55 -10.70
N PHE A 75 -0.49 7.29 -10.67
CA PHE A 75 -1.28 6.95 -11.85
C PHE A 75 -2.02 8.18 -12.34
N LEU A 76 -2.12 8.33 -13.66
CA LEU A 76 -3.12 9.20 -14.26
C LEU A 76 -4.42 8.41 -14.33
N CYS A 77 -5.46 8.92 -13.71
CA CYS A 77 -6.76 8.28 -13.63
C CYS A 77 -7.85 9.23 -14.11
N ARG A 78 -8.86 8.71 -14.78
CA ARG A 78 -10.08 9.45 -15.12
C ARG A 78 -11.14 9.20 -14.05
N CYS A 79 -11.61 10.23 -13.38
CA CYS A 79 -12.72 10.13 -12.44
C CYS A 79 -14.01 9.81 -13.19
N LEU A 80 -14.77 8.83 -12.70
CA LEU A 80 -16.02 8.38 -13.32
C LEU A 80 -17.21 9.28 -12.94
N ASN A 81 -17.09 10.10 -11.91
CA ASN A 81 -18.16 10.99 -11.46
C ASN A 81 -18.23 12.27 -12.31
N ASP A 82 -17.09 12.85 -12.67
CA ASP A 82 -17.00 14.14 -13.35
C ASP A 82 -16.15 14.12 -14.64
N ASN A 83 -15.68 12.94 -15.06
CA ASN A 83 -14.84 12.73 -16.24
C ASN A 83 -13.51 13.51 -16.25
N LYS A 84 -13.09 14.12 -15.13
CA LYS A 84 -11.82 14.83 -15.04
C LYS A 84 -10.65 13.87 -14.82
N MET A 85 -9.45 14.34 -15.18
CA MET A 85 -8.21 13.59 -15.05
C MET A 85 -7.49 13.98 -13.75
N TYR A 86 -7.01 12.99 -13.00
CA TYR A 86 -6.36 13.15 -11.71
C TYR A 86 -5.06 12.36 -11.64
N PHE A 87 -4.06 12.93 -10.98
CA PHE A 87 -2.86 12.19 -10.58
C PHE A 87 -3.04 11.61 -9.19
N VAL A 88 -3.16 10.30 -9.11
CA VAL A 88 -3.43 9.57 -7.87
C VAL A 88 -2.17 8.84 -7.41
N GLN A 89 -1.86 8.88 -6.11
CA GLN A 89 -0.69 8.18 -5.57
C GLN A 89 -0.83 6.66 -5.75
N LYS A 90 0.26 6.00 -6.16
CA LYS A 90 0.25 4.55 -6.42
C LYS A 90 -0.10 3.68 -5.20
N LYS A 91 0.16 4.20 -4.00
CA LYS A 91 -0.06 3.51 -2.72
C LYS A 91 -1.43 3.79 -2.08
N ILE A 92 -2.30 4.55 -2.75
CA ILE A 92 -3.65 4.78 -2.21
C ILE A 92 -4.40 3.45 -2.14
N GLU A 93 -5.22 3.30 -1.10
CA GLU A 93 -6.03 2.11 -0.89
C GLU A 93 -7.25 2.10 -1.82
N VAL A 94 -7.55 0.91 -2.34
CA VAL A 94 -8.70 0.61 -3.18
C VAL A 94 -9.70 -0.23 -2.38
N VAL A 95 -10.91 0.30 -2.27
CA VAL A 95 -12.02 -0.31 -1.51
C VAL A 95 -12.76 -1.33 -2.37
N LYS A 96 -12.90 -1.06 -3.66
CA LYS A 96 -13.67 -1.90 -4.58
C LYS A 96 -13.13 -1.84 -6.01
N GLN A 97 -13.20 -2.97 -6.71
CA GLN A 97 -12.96 -3.03 -8.15
C GLN A 97 -14.30 -3.20 -8.88
N HIS A 98 -14.46 -2.49 -9.99
CA HIS A 98 -15.58 -2.64 -10.91
C HIS A 98 -15.13 -3.43 -12.14
N SER A 99 -15.98 -4.35 -12.59
CA SER A 99 -15.80 -5.16 -13.81
C SER A 99 -16.19 -4.37 -15.05
#